data_AF-A0A3C0CHP9-F1
#
_entry.id   AF-A0A3C0CHP9-F1
#
_cell.length_a   1.000
_cell.length_b   1.000
_cell.length_c   1.000
_cell.angle_alpha   90.00
_cell.angle_beta   90.00
_cell.angle_gamma   90.00
#
_symmetry.space_group_name_H-M   'P 1'
#
loop_
_entity.id
_entity.type
_entity.pdbx_description
1 polymer ?
#
loop_
_entity_poly.entity_id
_entity_poly.type
_entity_poly.pdbx_seq_one_letter_code
_entity_poly.pdbx_strand_id
1 'polypeptide(L)'
;MADEETVIAYAQKTFVALKNPFRSVDRVFPSAIEAFRRKSSAPVRYAGVKNRAQIPPRLLNRLREKGNYQLHTLDAASFGGRAVDISLKNPISGRPMTGSSSGTAINVLIGINDLGIGVDGGGSVLAPALSVNLFGFISPLIEKEYVAQFSKVSTDGIRFSPSIGFMAREYAELERAVRCALELPEPAGSPSVVLPAG
;
A
#
# COMPACT_ATOMS: atom_id res chain seq x y z
N MET A 1 0.04 21.93 13.81
CA MET A 1 0.48 22.12 12.42
C MET A 1 1.76 21.35 12.29
N ALA A 2 1.98 20.65 11.18
CA ALA A 2 3.28 20.01 10.97
C ALA A 2 4.36 21.09 10.92
N ASP A 3 5.57 20.74 11.34
CA ASP A 3 6.73 21.59 11.17
C ASP A 3 7.07 21.78 9.68
N GLU A 4 7.79 22.85 9.38
CA GLU A 4 8.14 23.25 8.02
C GLU A 4 8.98 22.18 7.30
N GLU A 5 9.89 21.52 8.03
CA GLU A 5 10.75 20.47 7.50
C GLU A 5 9.94 19.27 6.99
N THR A 6 8.92 18.85 7.75
CA THR A 6 7.98 17.81 7.33
C THR A 6 7.25 18.21 6.06
N VAL A 7 6.75 19.44 5.95
CA VAL A 7 6.04 19.90 4.75
C VAL A 7 6.96 19.89 3.53
N ILE A 8 8.21 20.36 3.68
CA ILE A 8 9.23 20.32 2.63
C ILE A 8 9.51 18.88 2.19
N ALA A 9 9.69 17.96 3.14
CA ALA A 9 9.95 16.56 2.85
C ALA A 9 8.80 15.93 2.02
N TYR A 10 7.55 16.22 2.34
CA TYR A 10 6.41 15.72 1.57
C TYR A 10 6.23 16.40 0.22
N ALA A 11 6.61 17.68 0.07
CA ALA A 11 6.68 18.32 -1.24
C ALA A 11 7.74 17.64 -2.13
N GLN A 12 8.90 17.29 -1.58
CA GLN A 12 9.94 16.55 -2.29
C GLN A 12 9.45 15.17 -2.75
N LYS A 13 8.70 14.44 -1.92
CA LYS A 13 8.03 13.18 -2.33
C LYS A 13 7.16 13.39 -3.57
N THR A 14 6.36 14.46 -3.60
CA THR A 14 5.52 14.82 -4.74
C THR A 14 6.36 15.13 -5.98
N PHE A 15 7.49 15.85 -5.85
CA PHE A 15 8.37 16.14 -6.99
C PHE A 15 9.00 14.88 -7.57
N VAL A 16 9.42 13.92 -6.72
CA VAL A 16 9.93 12.62 -7.19
C VAL A 16 8.82 11.83 -7.90
N ALA A 17 7.59 11.86 -7.37
CA ALA A 17 6.44 11.22 -7.99
C ALA A 17 6.13 11.80 -9.39
N LEU A 18 6.16 13.13 -9.53
CA LEU A 18 5.95 13.83 -10.80
C LEU A 18 7.07 13.54 -11.80
N LYS A 19 8.32 13.44 -11.34
CA LYS A 19 9.46 13.03 -12.19
C LYS A 19 9.33 11.58 -12.66
N ASN A 20 8.70 10.72 -11.86
CA ASN A 20 8.41 9.32 -12.14
C ASN A 20 9.63 8.53 -12.70
N PRO A 21 10.79 8.55 -12.02
CA PRO A 21 12.05 8.02 -12.58
C PRO A 21 12.01 6.51 -12.87
N PHE A 22 11.12 5.76 -12.19
CA PHE A 22 10.96 4.32 -12.38
C PHE A 22 9.74 3.95 -13.24
N ARG A 23 8.99 4.93 -13.77
CA ARG A 23 7.72 4.71 -14.49
C ARG A 23 6.70 3.89 -13.68
N SER A 24 6.78 3.98 -12.37
CA SER A 24 5.98 3.22 -11.39
C SER A 24 4.69 3.93 -10.99
N VAL A 25 4.48 5.17 -11.43
CA VAL A 25 3.27 5.96 -11.16
C VAL A 25 2.48 6.17 -12.44
N ASP A 26 1.18 5.85 -12.42
CA ASP A 26 0.23 6.17 -13.50
C ASP A 26 -0.28 7.60 -13.37
N ARG A 27 -0.54 8.07 -12.14
CA ARG A 27 -1.04 9.41 -11.85
C ARG A 27 -0.57 9.91 -10.49
N VAL A 28 -0.23 11.19 -10.40
CA VAL A 28 0.08 11.89 -9.13
C VAL A 28 -1.09 12.79 -8.74
N PHE A 29 -1.33 12.94 -7.44
CA PHE A 29 -2.27 13.90 -6.84
C PHE A 29 -1.51 14.90 -5.98
N PRO A 30 -0.96 15.99 -6.57
CA PRO A 30 -0.16 16.96 -5.83
C PRO A 30 -0.91 17.67 -4.70
N SER A 31 -2.23 17.75 -4.79
CA SER A 31 -3.10 18.34 -3.76
C SER A 31 -3.08 17.58 -2.43
N ALA A 32 -2.50 16.39 -2.36
CA ALA A 32 -2.28 15.67 -1.10
C ALA A 32 -1.53 16.53 -0.05
N ILE A 33 -0.68 17.47 -0.51
CA ILE A 33 0.06 18.39 0.36
C ILE A 33 -0.87 19.34 1.15
N GLU A 34 -2.08 19.59 0.67
CA GLU A 34 -3.04 20.49 1.34
C GLU A 34 -3.48 19.94 2.70
N ALA A 35 -3.35 18.63 2.93
CA ALA A 35 -3.68 18.02 4.22
C ALA A 35 -2.85 18.59 5.38
N PHE A 36 -1.64 19.09 5.11
CA PHE A 36 -0.79 19.73 6.11
C PHE A 36 -1.33 21.09 6.60
N ARG A 37 -2.28 21.71 5.87
CA ARG A 37 -2.93 22.96 6.30
C ARG A 37 -3.86 22.77 7.49
N ARG A 38 -4.40 21.55 7.68
CA ARG A 38 -5.38 21.26 8.73
C ARG A 38 -4.65 20.76 9.99
N LYS A 39 -5.10 21.17 11.17
CA LYS A 39 -4.70 20.52 12.42
C LYS A 39 -5.37 19.13 12.48
N SER A 40 -4.56 18.10 12.67
CA SER A 40 -5.00 16.71 12.84
C SER A 40 -4.20 16.09 13.98
N SER A 41 -4.81 15.17 14.72
CA SER A 41 -4.15 14.40 15.78
C SER A 41 -3.23 13.32 15.22
N ALA A 42 -3.50 12.82 14.01
CA ALA A 42 -2.66 11.83 13.33
C ALA A 42 -1.72 12.51 12.32
N PRO A 43 -0.46 12.03 12.18
CA PRO A 43 0.45 12.55 11.18
C PRO A 43 -0.10 12.31 9.77
N VAL A 44 0.06 13.30 8.89
CA VAL A 44 -0.28 13.15 7.47
C VAL A 44 0.67 12.14 6.85
N ARG A 45 0.13 11.20 6.06
CA ARG A 45 0.91 10.21 5.30
C ARG A 45 0.44 10.15 3.86
N TYR A 46 1.35 9.88 2.94
CA TYR A 46 1.02 9.68 1.53
C TYR A 46 0.78 8.20 1.24
N ALA A 47 -0.34 7.90 0.59
CA ALA A 47 -0.71 6.56 0.17
C ALA A 47 -0.73 6.43 -1.36
N GLY A 48 -0.08 5.39 -1.87
CA GLY A 48 -0.19 4.94 -3.26
C GLY A 48 -1.18 3.80 -3.37
N VAL A 49 -1.96 3.80 -4.44
CA VAL A 49 -2.99 2.78 -4.66
C VAL A 49 -2.80 2.16 -6.04
N LYS A 50 -2.70 0.83 -6.06
CA LYS A 50 -2.78 0.06 -7.30
C LYS A 50 -4.12 0.33 -7.99
N ASN A 51 -4.08 0.80 -9.24
CA ASN A 51 -5.28 1.21 -9.97
C ASN A 51 -6.16 0.02 -10.39
N ARG A 52 -7.03 -0.44 -9.47
CA ARG A 52 -7.86 -1.63 -9.60
C ARG A 52 -9.20 -1.46 -8.88
N ALA A 53 -10.28 -1.91 -9.52
CA ALA A 53 -11.64 -1.81 -8.99
C ALA A 53 -11.84 -2.56 -7.66
N GLN A 54 -11.00 -3.55 -7.34
CA GLN A 54 -11.07 -4.29 -6.08
C GLN A 54 -10.79 -3.43 -4.84
N ILE A 55 -10.15 -2.26 -4.98
CA ILE A 55 -9.90 -1.34 -3.86
C ILE A 55 -11.01 -0.28 -3.85
N PRO A 56 -12.01 -0.39 -2.95
CA PRO A 56 -13.16 0.49 -2.99
C PRO A 56 -12.80 1.88 -2.44
N PRO A 57 -13.44 2.96 -2.93
CA PRO A 57 -13.29 4.31 -2.38
C PRO A 57 -13.58 4.39 -0.87
N ARG A 58 -14.48 3.55 -0.35
CA ARG A 58 -14.82 3.51 1.08
C ARG A 58 -13.64 3.12 1.96
N LEU A 59 -12.73 2.26 1.49
CA LEU A 59 -11.51 1.92 2.20
C LEU A 59 -10.56 3.13 2.25
N LEU A 60 -10.40 3.82 1.12
CA LEU A 60 -9.55 5.02 1.05
C LEU A 60 -10.08 6.14 1.95
N ASN A 61 -11.40 6.34 2.00
CA ASN A 61 -12.02 7.29 2.93
C ASN A 61 -11.78 6.90 4.39
N ARG A 62 -11.91 5.61 4.75
CA ARG A 62 -11.63 5.12 6.10
C ARG A 62 -10.18 5.38 6.51
N LEU A 63 -9.22 5.08 5.63
CA LEU A 63 -7.80 5.36 5.87
C LEU A 63 -7.54 6.87 5.99
N ARG A 64 -8.16 7.69 5.15
CA ARG A 64 -8.05 9.16 5.24
C ARG A 64 -8.59 9.70 6.56
N GLU A 65 -9.77 9.26 6.98
CA GLU A 65 -10.46 9.81 8.15
C GLU A 65 -9.85 9.34 9.47
N LYS A 66 -9.46 8.06 9.57
CA LYS A 66 -8.91 7.49 10.80
C LYS A 66 -7.40 7.58 10.89
N GLY A 67 -6.72 7.49 9.75
CA GLY A 67 -5.25 7.42 9.67
C GLY A 67 -4.60 8.62 8.99
N ASN A 68 -5.36 9.63 8.55
CA ASN A 68 -4.82 10.78 7.84
C ASN A 68 -3.95 10.41 6.61
N TYR A 69 -4.28 9.28 5.97
CA TYR A 69 -3.67 8.85 4.72
C TYR A 69 -4.27 9.61 3.55
N GLN A 70 -3.43 10.36 2.84
CA GLN A 70 -3.81 11.12 1.67
C GLN A 70 -3.46 10.34 0.42
N LEU A 71 -4.44 10.15 -0.47
CA LEU A 71 -4.19 9.56 -1.77
C LEU A 71 -3.20 10.45 -2.54
N HIS A 72 -2.02 9.91 -2.79
CA HIS A 72 -0.91 10.64 -3.41
C HIS A 72 -0.64 10.15 -4.83
N THR A 73 -0.79 8.85 -5.09
CA THR A 73 -0.52 8.27 -6.41
C THR A 73 -1.48 7.14 -6.77
N LEU A 74 -1.78 7.02 -8.06
CA LEU A 74 -2.20 5.77 -8.67
C LEU A 74 -0.96 5.07 -9.21
N ASP A 75 -0.76 3.82 -8.81
CA ASP A 75 0.46 3.08 -9.09
C ASP A 75 0.30 2.19 -10.33
N ALA A 76 1.36 2.12 -11.12
CA ALA A 76 1.47 1.20 -12.23
C ALA A 76 1.42 -0.26 -11.74
N ALA A 77 0.88 -1.14 -12.57
CA ALA A 77 0.75 -2.55 -12.28
C ALA A 77 1.14 -3.38 -13.51
N SER A 78 1.67 -4.58 -13.28
CA SER A 78 2.02 -5.50 -14.35
C SER A 78 0.85 -5.71 -15.32
N PHE A 79 1.14 -5.77 -16.62
CA PHE A 79 0.14 -6.03 -17.66
C PHE A 79 -0.63 -7.32 -17.39
N GLY A 80 -1.97 -7.24 -17.43
CA GLY A 80 -2.86 -8.37 -17.17
C GLY A 80 -2.83 -8.94 -15.74
N GLY A 81 -2.10 -8.30 -14.80
CA GLY A 81 -1.97 -8.80 -13.44
C GLY A 81 -1.03 -9.99 -13.28
N ARG A 82 -0.02 -10.12 -14.16
CA ARG A 82 0.99 -11.19 -14.09
C ARG A 82 1.88 -11.10 -12.83
N ALA A 83 2.37 -12.25 -12.38
CA ALA A 83 3.24 -12.35 -11.20
C ALA A 83 4.65 -11.76 -11.40
N VAL A 84 5.05 -11.51 -12.65
CA VAL A 84 6.29 -10.82 -13.00
C VAL A 84 5.95 -9.63 -13.89
N ASP A 85 6.49 -8.48 -13.54
CA ASP A 85 6.41 -7.25 -14.31
C ASP A 85 7.70 -7.04 -15.11
N ILE A 86 7.60 -7.28 -16.41
CA ILE A 86 8.73 -7.09 -17.35
C ILE A 86 8.92 -5.61 -17.75
N SER A 87 7.96 -4.74 -17.45
CA SER A 87 8.01 -3.32 -17.79
C SER A 87 8.73 -2.49 -16.74
N LEU A 88 8.69 -2.94 -15.48
CA LEU A 88 9.35 -2.31 -14.35
C LEU A 88 10.56 -3.12 -13.89
N LYS A 89 11.63 -2.43 -13.51
CA LYS A 89 12.82 -3.06 -12.93
C LYS A 89 12.79 -2.93 -11.42
N ASN A 90 13.14 -3.99 -10.72
CA ASN A 90 13.36 -3.98 -9.29
C ASN A 90 14.56 -3.06 -8.96
N PRO A 91 14.38 -1.98 -8.17
CA PRO A 91 15.45 -1.02 -7.90
C PRO A 91 16.63 -1.58 -7.11
N ILE A 92 16.46 -2.69 -6.39
CA ILE A 92 17.51 -3.34 -5.59
C ILE A 92 18.33 -4.32 -6.44
N SER A 93 17.68 -5.15 -7.26
CA SER A 93 18.35 -6.21 -8.03
C SER A 93 18.64 -5.87 -9.49
N GLY A 94 18.02 -4.81 -10.04
CA GLY A 94 18.10 -4.46 -11.46
C GLY A 94 17.36 -5.39 -12.43
N ARG A 95 16.76 -6.48 -11.91
CA ARG A 95 16.01 -7.50 -12.67
C ARG A 95 14.55 -7.07 -12.88
N PRO A 96 13.76 -7.78 -13.72
CA PRO A 96 12.31 -7.58 -13.78
C PRO A 96 11.66 -7.60 -12.39
N MET A 97 10.70 -6.72 -12.18
CA MET A 97 10.06 -6.55 -10.88
C MET A 97 9.03 -7.67 -10.62
N THR A 98 8.86 -8.08 -9.37
CA THR A 98 7.76 -8.97 -9.00
C THR A 98 6.43 -8.22 -9.06
N GLY A 99 5.42 -8.86 -9.63
CA GLY A 99 4.09 -8.32 -9.85
C GLY A 99 3.02 -8.97 -8.97
N SER A 100 1.77 -8.52 -9.05
CA SER A 100 1.30 -7.48 -9.97
C SER A 100 1.23 -6.07 -9.38
N SER A 101 1.60 -5.88 -8.11
CA SER A 101 1.66 -4.56 -7.45
C SER A 101 3.09 -3.99 -7.43
N SER A 102 3.77 -4.14 -8.56
CA SER A 102 5.16 -3.75 -8.80
C SER A 102 5.38 -2.24 -8.59
N GLY A 103 4.55 -1.40 -9.20
CA GLY A 103 4.64 0.07 -9.05
C GLY A 103 4.43 0.51 -7.60
N THR A 104 3.45 -0.07 -6.92
CA THR A 104 3.18 0.19 -5.49
C THR A 104 4.39 -0.12 -4.62
N ALA A 105 5.01 -1.29 -4.81
CA ALA A 105 6.20 -1.69 -4.06
C ALA A 105 7.39 -0.75 -4.33
N ILE A 106 7.62 -0.36 -5.60
CA ILE A 106 8.66 0.62 -5.96
C ILE A 106 8.40 1.97 -5.28
N ASN A 107 7.18 2.49 -5.37
CA ASN A 107 6.84 3.81 -4.83
C ASN A 107 6.96 3.87 -3.30
N VAL A 108 6.70 2.77 -2.60
CA VAL A 108 6.99 2.66 -1.17
C VAL A 108 8.48 2.51 -0.90
N LEU A 109 9.22 1.71 -1.67
CA LEU A 109 10.68 1.58 -1.49
C LEU A 109 11.39 2.93 -1.60
N ILE A 110 11.10 3.70 -2.64
CA ILE A 110 11.86 4.92 -2.96
C ILE A 110 11.37 6.19 -2.25
N GLY A 111 10.41 6.08 -1.33
CA GLY A 111 9.96 7.22 -0.53
C GLY A 111 8.82 8.04 -1.11
N ILE A 112 8.32 7.72 -2.32
CA ILE A 112 7.18 8.45 -2.92
C ILE A 112 5.93 8.34 -2.02
N ASN A 113 5.67 7.14 -1.50
CA ASN A 113 4.57 6.89 -0.58
C ASN A 113 5.08 6.34 0.75
N ASP A 114 4.35 6.62 1.82
CA ASP A 114 4.54 6.01 3.13
C ASP A 114 3.83 4.65 3.21
N LEU A 115 2.66 4.55 2.56
CA LEU A 115 1.85 3.35 2.48
C LEU A 115 1.55 3.00 1.02
N GLY A 116 1.68 1.73 0.67
CA GLY A 116 1.20 1.18 -0.60
C GLY A 116 -0.02 0.30 -0.38
N ILE A 117 -1.04 0.42 -1.24
CA ILE A 117 -2.27 -0.36 -1.18
C ILE A 117 -2.38 -1.20 -2.45
N GLY A 118 -2.48 -2.52 -2.28
CA GLY A 118 -2.52 -3.47 -3.40
C GLY A 118 -3.61 -4.53 -3.23
N VAL A 119 -3.69 -5.38 -4.25
CA VAL A 119 -4.62 -6.51 -4.31
C VAL A 119 -3.81 -7.78 -4.52
N ASP A 120 -4.07 -8.77 -3.69
CA ASP A 120 -3.38 -10.04 -3.66
C ASP A 120 -4.33 -11.21 -3.92
N GLY A 121 -4.17 -11.89 -5.05
CA GLY A 121 -4.87 -13.15 -5.33
C GLY A 121 -3.95 -14.38 -5.38
N GLY A 122 -2.66 -14.23 -5.09
CA GLY A 122 -1.66 -15.27 -5.34
C GLY A 122 -0.20 -14.82 -5.15
N GLY A 123 0.05 -13.88 -4.25
CA GLY A 123 1.33 -13.24 -3.97
C GLY A 123 1.50 -11.83 -4.54
N SER A 124 0.45 -11.21 -5.11
CA SER A 124 0.58 -9.92 -5.81
C SER A 124 0.81 -8.70 -4.91
N VAL A 125 0.75 -8.84 -3.59
CA VAL A 125 1.19 -7.83 -2.60
C VAL A 125 2.44 -8.34 -1.90
N LEU A 126 2.39 -9.56 -1.35
CA LEU A 126 3.49 -10.08 -0.54
C LEU A 126 4.78 -10.26 -1.35
N ALA A 127 4.71 -10.80 -2.57
CA ALA A 127 5.90 -11.08 -3.37
C ALA A 127 6.60 -9.80 -3.86
N PRO A 128 5.88 -8.76 -4.36
CA PRO A 128 6.50 -7.46 -4.62
C PRO A 128 7.13 -6.85 -3.38
N ALA A 129 6.45 -6.83 -2.22
CA ALA A 129 6.97 -6.27 -0.99
C ALA A 129 8.28 -6.96 -0.54
N LEU A 130 8.29 -8.29 -0.50
CA LEU A 130 9.46 -9.09 -0.16
C LEU A 130 10.63 -8.83 -1.12
N SER A 131 10.35 -8.73 -2.43
CA SER A 131 11.39 -8.52 -3.44
C SER A 131 12.15 -7.20 -3.30
N VAL A 132 11.58 -6.24 -2.56
CA VAL A 132 12.20 -4.94 -2.27
C VAL A 132 12.37 -4.68 -0.77
N ASN A 133 12.38 -5.74 0.05
CA ASN A 133 12.59 -5.66 1.51
C ASN A 133 11.62 -4.70 2.23
N LEU A 134 10.33 -4.79 1.91
CA LEU A 134 9.25 -4.06 2.58
C LEU A 134 8.42 -5.00 3.46
N PHE A 135 7.81 -4.44 4.49
CA PHE A 135 6.75 -5.14 5.21
C PHE A 135 5.51 -5.24 4.32
N GLY A 136 4.92 -6.44 4.26
CA GLY A 136 3.71 -6.71 3.51
C GLY A 136 2.66 -7.38 4.40
N PHE A 137 1.40 -6.98 4.26
CA PHE A 137 0.27 -7.60 4.93
C PHE A 137 -0.90 -7.76 3.97
N ILE A 138 -1.61 -8.88 4.05
CA ILE A 138 -2.86 -9.11 3.33
C ILE A 138 -3.88 -9.64 4.32
N SER A 139 -5.16 -9.32 4.13
CA SER A 139 -6.23 -9.95 4.91
C SER A 139 -7.52 -10.04 4.11
N PRO A 140 -8.18 -11.22 4.11
CA PRO A 140 -9.50 -11.38 3.50
C PRO A 140 -10.60 -10.65 4.28
N LEU A 141 -10.29 -10.14 5.49
CA LEU A 141 -11.22 -9.37 6.30
C LEU A 141 -11.32 -7.91 5.83
N ILE A 142 -10.32 -7.39 5.11
CA ILE A 142 -10.37 -6.04 4.57
C ILE A 142 -11.39 -6.02 3.42
N GLU A 143 -12.49 -5.30 3.62
CA GLU A 143 -13.53 -5.10 2.60
C GLU A 143 -14.15 -6.42 2.08
N LYS A 144 -14.21 -7.45 2.94
CA LYS A 144 -14.59 -8.83 2.61
C LYS A 144 -15.77 -8.95 1.65
N GLU A 145 -16.91 -8.34 1.97
CA GLU A 145 -18.14 -8.47 1.18
C GLU A 145 -18.00 -7.84 -0.21
N TYR A 146 -17.25 -6.75 -0.32
CA TYR A 146 -17.00 -6.08 -1.60
C TYR A 146 -16.02 -6.88 -2.45
N VAL A 147 -14.93 -7.35 -1.86
CA VAL A 147 -13.87 -8.06 -2.59
C VAL A 147 -14.35 -9.45 -3.07
N ALA A 148 -15.27 -10.08 -2.34
CA ALA A 148 -15.87 -11.37 -2.73
C ALA A 148 -16.54 -11.35 -4.11
N GLN A 149 -17.02 -10.18 -4.57
CA GLN A 149 -17.62 -10.00 -5.90
C GLN A 149 -16.61 -10.21 -7.04
N PHE A 150 -15.31 -10.15 -6.75
CA PHE A 150 -14.21 -10.33 -7.70
C PHE A 150 -13.58 -11.72 -7.63
N SER A 151 -14.33 -12.70 -7.11
CA SER A 151 -13.86 -14.08 -7.02
C SER A 151 -13.47 -14.66 -8.39
N LYS A 152 -12.45 -15.50 -8.36
CA LYS A 152 -11.92 -16.22 -9.52
C LYS A 152 -11.95 -17.72 -9.24
N VAL A 153 -11.85 -18.50 -10.31
CA VAL A 153 -11.70 -19.96 -10.24
C VAL A 153 -10.29 -20.29 -10.69
N SER A 154 -9.56 -21.07 -9.90
CA SER A 154 -8.22 -21.55 -10.26
C SER A 154 -8.28 -22.57 -11.39
N THR A 155 -7.11 -22.94 -11.93
CA THR A 155 -6.98 -24.04 -12.91
C THR A 155 -7.50 -25.37 -12.36
N ASP A 156 -7.49 -25.52 -11.04
CA ASP A 156 -7.93 -26.73 -10.32
C ASP A 156 -9.42 -26.65 -9.91
N GLY A 157 -10.16 -25.65 -10.42
CA GLY A 157 -11.58 -25.47 -10.11
C GLY A 157 -11.87 -24.85 -8.75
N ILE A 158 -10.86 -24.42 -8.00
CA ILE A 158 -11.02 -23.87 -6.66
C ILE A 158 -11.42 -22.40 -6.76
N ARG A 159 -12.57 -22.04 -6.18
CA ARG A 159 -12.99 -20.64 -6.09
C ARG A 159 -12.20 -19.94 -4.99
N PHE A 160 -11.62 -18.79 -5.32
CA PHE A 160 -10.94 -17.94 -4.36
C PHE A 160 -11.28 -16.46 -4.60
N SER A 161 -11.28 -15.67 -3.54
CA SER A 161 -11.38 -14.22 -3.60
C SER A 161 -9.99 -13.64 -3.42
N PRO A 162 -9.62 -12.57 -4.15
CA PRO A 162 -8.45 -11.79 -3.77
C PRO A 162 -8.64 -11.19 -2.36
N SER A 163 -7.53 -10.75 -1.78
CA SER A 163 -7.47 -9.95 -0.56
C SER A 163 -6.89 -8.58 -0.87
N ILE A 164 -7.26 -7.57 -0.10
CA ILE A 164 -6.55 -6.28 -0.12
C ILE A 164 -5.37 -6.40 0.85
N GLY A 165 -4.29 -5.69 0.53
CA GLY A 165 -3.11 -5.65 1.36
C GLY A 165 -2.37 -4.32 1.32
N PHE A 166 -1.44 -4.21 2.25
CA PHE A 166 -0.62 -3.03 2.50
C PHE A 166 0.86 -3.34 2.39
N MET A 167 1.64 -2.33 2.00
CA MET A 167 3.09 -2.34 2.02
C MET A 167 3.62 -1.10 2.71
N ALA A 168 4.64 -1.24 3.55
CA ALA A 168 5.30 -0.10 4.19
C ALA A 168 6.80 -0.38 4.42
N ARG A 169 7.60 0.69 4.53
CA ARG A 169 9.01 0.59 4.94
C ARG A 169 9.15 0.29 6.43
N GLU A 170 8.23 0.82 7.24
CA GLU A 170 8.23 0.69 8.69
C GLU A 170 7.07 -0.18 9.17
N TYR A 171 7.35 -1.09 10.11
CA TYR A 171 6.33 -1.96 10.71
C TYR A 171 5.22 -1.14 11.39
N ALA A 172 5.59 -0.06 12.11
CA ALA A 172 4.62 0.80 12.78
C ALA A 172 3.62 1.44 11.80
N GLU A 173 4.07 1.79 10.58
CA GLU A 173 3.17 2.34 9.56
C GLU A 173 2.25 1.26 8.98
N LEU A 174 2.76 0.05 8.77
CA LEU A 174 1.96 -1.11 8.36
C LEU A 174 0.87 -1.42 9.41
N GLU A 175 1.26 -1.54 10.68
CA GLU A 175 0.34 -1.82 11.78
C GLU A 175 -0.76 -0.75 11.87
N ARG A 176 -0.38 0.52 11.77
CA ARG A 176 -1.32 1.65 11.78
C ARG A 176 -2.34 1.54 10.64
N ALA A 177 -1.90 1.23 9.42
CA ALA A 177 -2.81 1.03 8.28
C ALA A 177 -3.77 -0.14 8.52
N VAL A 178 -3.26 -1.27 9.03
CA VAL A 178 -4.07 -2.45 9.36
C VAL A 178 -5.15 -2.12 10.40
N ARG A 179 -4.77 -1.43 11.48
CA ARG A 179 -5.70 -1.00 12.53
C ARG A 179 -6.79 -0.07 11.99
N CYS A 180 -6.43 0.89 11.14
CA CYS A 180 -7.42 1.77 10.49
C CYS A 180 -8.36 1.00 9.57
N ALA A 181 -7.85 0.05 8.79
CA ALA A 181 -8.63 -0.72 7.83
C ALA A 181 -9.60 -1.71 8.50
N LEU A 182 -9.13 -2.39 9.55
CA LEU A 182 -9.90 -3.40 10.28
C LEU A 182 -10.62 -2.86 11.52
N GLU A 183 -10.49 -1.56 11.78
CA GLU A 183 -11.11 -0.87 12.93
C GLU A 183 -10.77 -1.53 14.27
N LEU A 184 -9.52 -1.95 14.42
CA LEU A 184 -9.05 -2.63 15.62
C LEU A 184 -8.95 -1.64 16.79
N PRO A 185 -9.25 -2.08 18.02
CA PRO A 185 -9.04 -1.26 19.22
C PRO A 185 -7.56 -1.00 19.46
N GLU A 186 -7.23 0.03 20.24
CA GLU A 186 -5.86 0.27 20.70
C GLU A 186 -5.32 -0.97 21.43
N PRO A 187 -4.03 -1.31 21.24
CA PRO A 187 -3.46 -2.48 21.89
C PRO A 187 -3.53 -2.31 23.42
N ALA A 188 -4.12 -3.30 24.10
CA ALA A 188 -4.25 -3.31 25.56
C ALA A 188 -2.92 -3.59 26.30
N GLY A 189 -1.78 -3.50 25.63
CA GLY A 189 -0.45 -3.79 26.17
C GLY A 189 0.61 -4.03 25.09
N SER A 190 1.85 -4.24 25.50
CA SER A 190 2.93 -4.66 24.60
C SER A 190 2.67 -6.08 24.09
N PRO A 191 2.90 -6.37 22.80
CA PRO A 191 2.74 -7.72 22.26
C PRO A 191 3.64 -8.69 23.05
N SER A 192 3.03 -9.73 23.63
CA SER A 192 3.74 -10.79 24.32
C SER A 192 3.93 -11.98 23.38
N VAL A 193 5.17 -12.46 23.27
CA VAL A 193 5.46 -13.73 22.59
C VAL A 193 5.11 -14.85 23.57
N VAL A 194 4.05 -15.58 23.29
CA VAL A 194 3.73 -16.81 24.02
C VAL A 194 4.45 -17.95 23.31
N LEU A 195 5.56 -18.42 23.90
CA LEU A 195 6.16 -19.67 23.48
C LEU A 195 5.38 -20.83 24.12
N PRO A 196 5.05 -21.90 23.37
CA PRO A 196 4.46 -23.09 23.97
C PRO A 196 5.43 -23.65 25.02
N ALA A 197 4.89 -24.11 26.16
CA ALA A 197 5.68 -24.84 27.14
C ALA A 197 6.23 -26.11 26.46
N GLY A 198 7.55 -26.28 26.53
CA GLY A 198 8.23 -27.48 26.03
C GLY A 198 7.94 -28.72 26.86
#